data_AF-A0A6P2BQV1-F1
#
_entry.id   AF-A0A6P2BQV1-F1
#
_cell.length_a   1.000
_cell.length_b   1.000
_cell.length_c   1.000
_cell.angle_alpha   90.00
_cell.angle_beta   90.00
_cell.angle_gamma   90.00
#
_symmetry.space_group_name_H-M   'P 1'
#
loop_
_entity.id
_entity.type
_entity.pdbx_description
1 polymer ?
#
loop_
_entity_poly.entity_id
_entity_poly.type
_entity_poly.pdbx_seq_one_letter_code
_entity_poly.pdbx_strand_id
1 'polypeptide(L)'
;MPTRIYNPMAFEAAEKLGYIGISEGEFDAVILTTECGIPTVGVPGVDTWAKHKEWRLLFDGFESVLIFRDQDEPGLKLAQRIMSDVNNARVVNLPGKDPNETFLKHGREAIRHAAGL
;
A
#
# COMPACT_ATOMS: atom_id res chain seq x y z
N MET A 1 2.00 -20.63 -10.15
CA MET A 1 1.28 -20.41 -8.88
C MET A 1 0.27 -19.29 -9.11
N PRO A 2 -0.99 -19.41 -8.64
CA PRO A 2 -1.94 -18.31 -8.72
C PRO A 2 -1.48 -17.13 -7.87
N THR A 3 -1.45 -15.94 -8.44
CA THR A 3 -1.12 -14.68 -7.76
C THR A 3 -2.38 -14.09 -7.12
N ARG A 4 -2.25 -13.56 -5.90
CA ARG A 4 -3.37 -13.00 -5.12
C ARG A 4 -2.94 -11.69 -4.47
N ILE A 5 -3.92 -10.84 -4.22
CA ILE A 5 -3.78 -9.70 -3.30
C ILE A 5 -3.87 -10.24 -1.88
N TYR A 6 -2.92 -9.85 -1.05
CA TYR A 6 -2.93 -10.15 0.38
C TYR A 6 -3.87 -9.20 1.13
N ASN A 7 -4.52 -9.72 2.19
CA ASN A 7 -5.45 -8.98 3.06
C ASN A 7 -6.64 -8.32 2.33
N PRO A 8 -7.45 -9.04 1.53
CA PRO A 8 -8.62 -8.46 0.87
C PRO A 8 -9.66 -7.90 1.88
N MET A 9 -9.63 -8.31 3.14
CA MET A 9 -10.49 -7.74 4.18
C MET A 9 -10.21 -6.25 4.46
N ALA A 10 -9.05 -5.72 4.05
CA ALA A 10 -8.74 -4.30 4.16
C ALA A 10 -9.75 -3.40 3.43
N PHE A 11 -10.35 -3.89 2.34
CA PHE A 11 -11.35 -3.11 1.58
C PHE A 11 -12.58 -2.76 2.43
N GLU A 12 -13.04 -3.65 3.32
CA GLU A 12 -14.20 -3.39 4.18
C GLU A 12 -13.92 -2.30 5.23
N ALA A 13 -12.71 -2.29 5.79
CA ALA A 13 -12.31 -1.25 6.72
C ALA A 13 -12.06 0.08 6.00
N ALA A 14 -11.47 0.02 4.80
CA ALA A 14 -11.21 1.18 3.96
C ALA A 14 -12.50 1.88 3.49
N GLU A 15 -13.57 1.14 3.20
CA GLU A 15 -14.86 1.71 2.78
C GLU A 15 -15.40 2.72 3.80
N LYS A 16 -15.21 2.44 5.09
CA LYS A 16 -15.63 3.35 6.18
C LYS A 16 -14.69 4.54 6.37
N LEU A 17 -13.41 4.38 6.05
CA LEU A 17 -12.37 5.39 6.27
C LEU A 17 -12.13 6.31 5.07
N GLY A 18 -12.58 5.91 3.88
CA GLY A 18 -12.37 6.65 2.64
C GLY A 18 -10.96 6.51 2.04
N TYR A 19 -10.05 5.77 2.68
CA TYR A 19 -8.69 5.55 2.20
C TYR A 19 -8.23 4.11 2.38
N ILE A 20 -7.29 3.69 1.53
CA ILE A 20 -6.69 2.36 1.58
C ILE A 20 -5.19 2.42 1.28
N GLY A 21 -4.42 1.56 1.95
CA GLY A 21 -2.99 1.34 1.70
C GLY A 21 -2.73 0.24 0.67
N ILE A 22 -1.66 0.38 -0.10
CA ILE A 22 -1.04 -0.68 -0.89
C ILE A 22 0.42 -0.82 -0.45
N SER A 23 0.84 -2.02 -0.10
CA SER A 23 2.25 -2.37 0.13
C SER A 23 2.75 -3.39 -0.90
N GLU A 24 4.07 -3.45 -1.12
CA GLU A 24 4.70 -4.48 -1.97
C GLU A 24 4.73 -5.85 -1.26
N GLY A 25 4.99 -5.86 0.05
CA GLY A 25 5.07 -7.06 0.88
C GLY A 25 3.81 -7.35 1.70
N GLU A 26 3.56 -8.64 1.94
CA GLU A 26 2.48 -9.10 2.84
C GLU A 26 2.74 -8.69 4.29
N PHE A 27 4.00 -8.77 4.74
CA PHE A 27 4.37 -8.44 6.11
C PHE A 27 4.21 -6.93 6.40
N ASP A 28 4.52 -6.08 5.42
CA ASP A 28 4.27 -4.64 5.53
C ASP A 28 2.78 -4.34 5.62
N ALA A 29 1.94 -5.04 4.86
CA ALA A 29 0.50 -4.92 4.96
C ALA A 29 -0.01 -5.30 6.36
N VAL A 30 0.58 -6.33 6.99
CA VAL A 30 0.28 -6.71 8.37
C VAL A 30 0.63 -5.57 9.32
N ILE A 31 1.87 -5.07 9.31
CA ILE A 31 2.32 -4.00 10.23
C ILE A 31 1.49 -2.73 10.04
N LEU A 32 1.23 -2.32 8.80
CA LEU A 32 0.42 -1.14 8.50
C LEU A 32 -1.02 -1.29 9.00
N THR A 33 -1.60 -2.49 8.84
CA THR A 33 -2.97 -2.76 9.28
C THR A 33 -3.07 -2.89 10.80
N THR A 34 -2.28 -3.76 11.42
CA THR A 34 -2.43 -4.12 12.84
C THR A 34 -1.84 -3.07 13.77
N GLU A 35 -0.64 -2.57 13.46
CA GLU A 35 0.08 -1.65 14.34
C GLU A 35 -0.23 -0.19 14.04
N CYS A 36 -0.42 0.17 12.78
CA CYS A 36 -0.64 1.57 12.37
C CYS A 36 -2.12 1.93 12.20
N GLY A 37 -3.01 0.94 12.12
CA GLY A 37 -4.44 1.14 11.91
C GLY A 37 -4.76 1.69 10.51
N ILE A 38 -3.95 1.33 9.50
CA ILE A 38 -4.12 1.74 8.12
C ILE A 38 -4.54 0.49 7.33
N PRO A 39 -5.80 0.38 6.87
CA PRO A 39 -6.24 -0.79 6.11
C PRO A 39 -5.39 -0.91 4.85
N THR A 40 -4.59 -1.98 4.75
CA THR A 40 -3.57 -2.11 3.70
C THR A 40 -3.64 -3.49 3.05
N VAL A 41 -3.58 -3.51 1.72
CA VAL A 41 -3.40 -4.73 0.93
C VAL A 41 -1.95 -4.91 0.48
N GLY A 42 -1.50 -6.16 0.39
CA GLY A 42 -0.19 -6.50 -0.18
C GLY A 42 -0.33 -6.90 -1.66
N VAL A 43 0.47 -6.29 -2.54
CA VAL A 43 0.43 -6.50 -3.99
C VAL A 43 1.76 -7.07 -4.50
N PRO A 44 1.76 -8.21 -5.19
CA PRO A 44 2.98 -8.92 -5.57
C PRO A 44 3.69 -8.33 -6.81
N GLY A 45 4.45 -7.25 -6.65
CA GLY A 45 5.40 -6.77 -7.66
C GLY A 45 4.80 -6.24 -8.98
N VAL A 46 5.61 -5.53 -9.76
CA VAL A 46 5.16 -4.78 -10.95
C VAL A 46 4.65 -5.68 -12.08
N ASP A 47 5.30 -6.83 -12.33
CA ASP A 47 4.92 -7.73 -13.42
C ASP A 47 3.56 -8.38 -13.18
N THR A 48 3.24 -8.69 -11.93
CA THR A 48 1.94 -9.27 -11.58
C THR A 48 0.85 -8.22 -11.69
N TRP A 49 1.08 -7.00 -11.20
CA TRP A 49 0.15 -5.89 -11.37
C TRP A 49 -0.16 -5.64 -12.86
N ALA A 50 0.87 -5.64 -13.71
CA ALA A 50 0.71 -5.45 -15.15
C ALA A 50 -0.11 -6.57 -15.84
N LYS A 51 -0.06 -7.80 -15.30
CA LYS A 51 -0.88 -8.93 -15.77
C LYS A 51 -2.34 -8.85 -15.30
N HIS A 52 -2.59 -8.22 -14.15
CA HIS A 52 -3.90 -8.09 -13.53
C HIS A 52 -4.39 -6.63 -13.54
N LYS A 53 -4.54 -6.05 -14.72
CA LYS A 53 -4.94 -4.64 -14.88
C LYS A 53 -6.32 -4.35 -14.28
N GLU A 54 -7.16 -5.36 -14.14
CA GLU A 54 -8.46 -5.29 -13.49
C GLU A 54 -8.36 -4.92 -11.99
N TRP A 55 -7.22 -5.17 -11.32
CA TRP A 55 -7.05 -4.85 -9.91
C TRP A 55 -7.16 -3.36 -9.61
N ARG A 56 -6.85 -2.48 -10.58
CA ARG A 56 -7.02 -1.04 -10.42
C ARG A 56 -8.47 -0.66 -10.06
N LEU A 57 -9.45 -1.41 -10.56
CA LEU A 57 -10.88 -1.18 -10.34
C LEU A 57 -11.28 -1.39 -8.88
N LEU A 58 -10.50 -2.17 -8.12
CA LEU A 58 -10.73 -2.38 -6.68
C LEU A 58 -10.44 -1.11 -5.87
N PHE A 59 -9.70 -0.16 -6.44
CA PHE A 59 -9.30 1.07 -5.77
C PHE A 59 -10.13 2.29 -6.22
N ASP A 60 -11.03 2.08 -7.20
CA ASP A 60 -11.98 3.10 -7.61
C ASP A 60 -12.99 3.37 -6.48
N GLY A 61 -13.27 4.65 -6.23
CA GLY A 61 -14.23 5.07 -5.21
C GLY A 61 -13.65 5.41 -3.84
N PHE A 62 -12.38 5.07 -3.57
CA PHE A 62 -11.68 5.63 -2.41
C PHE A 62 -11.33 7.10 -2.65
N GLU A 63 -11.27 7.90 -1.58
CA GLU A 63 -10.79 9.29 -1.66
C GLU A 63 -9.27 9.31 -1.85
N SER A 64 -8.55 8.40 -1.21
CA SER A 64 -7.09 8.31 -1.31
C SER A 64 -6.58 6.88 -1.29
N VAL A 65 -5.64 6.59 -2.20
CA VAL A 65 -4.89 5.33 -2.23
C VAL A 65 -3.43 5.63 -1.85
N LEU A 66 -2.98 5.04 -0.74
CA LEU A 66 -1.69 5.29 -0.13
C LEU A 66 -0.70 4.19 -0.52
N ILE A 67 0.30 4.51 -1.34
CA ILE A 67 1.31 3.54 -1.76
C ILE A 67 2.49 3.57 -0.78
N PHE A 68 2.66 2.48 -0.05
CA PHE A 68 3.80 2.21 0.83
C PHE A 68 4.75 1.27 0.11
N ARG A 69 5.80 1.82 -0.49
CA ARG A 69 6.79 1.05 -1.25
C ARG A 69 8.10 0.90 -0.50
N ASP A 70 8.85 -0.12 -0.88
CA ASP A 70 10.24 -0.26 -0.49
C ASP A 70 11.10 0.82 -1.19
N GLN A 71 12.11 1.32 -0.49
CA GLN A 71 13.06 2.32 -1.00
C GLN A 71 14.11 1.72 -1.95
N ASP A 72 13.67 0.92 -2.92
CA ASP A 72 14.52 0.34 -3.96
C ASP A 72 13.94 0.54 -5.36
N GLU A 73 14.61 -0.02 -6.38
CA GLU A 73 14.21 0.14 -7.77
C GLU A 73 12.92 -0.63 -8.13
N PRO A 74 12.73 -1.89 -7.71
CA PRO A 74 11.45 -2.59 -7.88
C PRO A 74 10.25 -1.85 -7.27
N GLY A 75 10.37 -1.39 -6.03
CA GLY A 75 9.29 -0.67 -5.35
C GLY A 75 8.95 0.65 -6.03
N LEU A 76 9.96 1.36 -6.58
CA LEU A 76 9.72 2.56 -7.38
C LEU A 76 8.93 2.26 -8.66
N LYS A 77 9.29 1.19 -9.38
CA LYS A 77 8.60 0.79 -10.62
C LYS A 77 7.14 0.39 -10.36
N LEU A 78 6.90 -0.37 -9.29
CA LEU A 78 5.55 -0.74 -8.88
C LEU A 78 4.73 0.51 -8.53
N ALA A 79 5.27 1.41 -7.71
CA ALA A 79 4.59 2.64 -7.31
C ALA A 79 4.23 3.53 -8.52
N GLN A 80 5.17 3.74 -9.45
CA GLN A 80 4.90 4.50 -10.68
C GLN A 80 3.81 3.84 -11.53
N ARG A 81 3.81 2.52 -11.60
CA ARG A 81 2.80 1.77 -12.36
C ARG A 81 1.41 1.94 -11.73
N ILE A 82 1.29 1.79 -10.42
CA ILE A 82 0.02 1.97 -9.70
C ILE A 82 -0.48 3.40 -9.87
N MET A 83 0.38 4.41 -9.70
CA MET A 83 0.01 5.82 -9.92
C MET A 83 -0.48 6.11 -11.34
N SER A 84 0.04 5.41 -12.34
CA SER A 84 -0.44 5.54 -13.73
C SER A 84 -1.80 4.87 -13.97
N ASP A 85 -2.12 3.84 -13.18
CA ASP A 85 -3.33 3.04 -13.34
C ASP A 85 -4.48 3.49 -12.39
N VAL A 86 -4.16 4.17 -11.29
CA VAL A 86 -5.08 4.56 -10.21
C VAL A 86 -4.95 6.06 -9.92
N ASN A 87 -5.98 6.84 -10.28
CA ASN A 87 -5.91 8.32 -10.34
C ASN A 87 -5.73 9.01 -8.99
N ASN A 88 -6.24 8.42 -7.92
CA ASN A 88 -6.23 8.92 -6.54
C ASN A 88 -5.06 8.33 -5.71
N ALA A 89 -4.10 7.67 -6.37
CA ALA A 89 -2.97 7.07 -5.70
C ALA A 89 -1.80 8.04 -5.52
N ARG A 90 -1.17 8.01 -4.35
CA ARG A 90 0.05 8.76 -4.05
C ARG A 90 1.04 7.92 -3.26
N VAL A 91 2.32 8.18 -3.47
CA VAL A 91 3.39 7.57 -2.69
C VAL A 91 3.47 8.23 -1.31
N VAL A 92 3.54 7.39 -0.28
CA VAL A 92 3.86 7.81 1.09
C VAL A 92 5.38 7.69 1.26
N ASN A 93 6.04 8.82 1.49
CA ASN A 93 7.50 8.85 1.71
C ASN A 93 7.80 8.52 3.16
N LEU A 94 8.28 7.30 3.41
CA LEU A 94 8.69 6.86 4.74
C LEU A 94 10.18 7.14 4.99
N PRO A 95 10.60 7.38 6.25
CA PRO A 95 12.00 7.60 6.60
C PRO A 95 12.84 6.30 6.67
N GLY A 96 12.22 5.12 6.79
CA GLY A 96 12.89 3.83 6.76
C GLY A 96 12.80 3.14 5.39
N LYS A 97 13.60 2.08 5.19
CA LYS A 97 13.68 1.35 3.92
C LYS A 97 12.32 0.84 3.45
N ASP A 98 11.53 0.30 4.35
CA ASP A 98 10.21 -0.27 4.12
C ASP A 98 9.29 0.08 5.32
N PRO A 99 7.98 -0.20 5.24
CA PRO A 99 7.05 0.06 6.35
C PRO A 99 7.45 -0.61 7.66
N ASN A 100 7.89 -1.87 7.63
CA ASN A 100 8.32 -2.58 8.83
C ASN A 100 9.54 -1.93 9.50
N GLU A 101 10.58 -1.60 8.75
CA GLU A 101 11.77 -0.92 9.26
C GLU A 101 11.42 0.46 9.80
N THR A 102 10.55 1.19 9.10
CA THR A 102 10.06 2.49 9.54
C THR A 102 9.34 2.37 10.89
N PHE A 103 8.48 1.37 11.04
CA PHE A 103 7.77 1.11 12.29
C PHE A 103 8.73 0.80 13.43
N LEU A 104 9.72 -0.08 13.21
CA LEU A 104 10.70 -0.47 14.23
C LEU A 104 11.58 0.70 14.69
N LYS A 105 11.97 1.61 13.77
CA LYS A 105 12.88 2.72 14.08
C LYS A 105 12.18 4.00 14.55
N HIS A 106 10.99 4.29 14.01
CA HIS A 106 10.32 5.57 14.18
C HIS A 106 8.91 5.46 14.78
N GLY A 107 8.38 4.25 14.93
CA GLY A 107 7.06 3.99 15.50
C GLY A 107 5.90 4.30 14.56
N ARG A 108 4.69 3.96 15.02
CA ARG A 108 3.45 4.13 14.23
C ARG A 108 3.15 5.57 13.83
N GLU A 109 3.48 6.54 14.69
CA GLU A 109 3.13 7.95 14.47
C GLU A 109 3.89 8.54 13.28
N ALA A 110 5.14 8.11 13.06
CA ALA A 110 5.92 8.52 11.90
C ALA A 110 5.26 8.07 10.58
N ILE A 111 4.72 6.85 10.55
CA ILE A 111 4.02 6.30 9.38
C ILE A 111 2.71 7.06 9.15
N ARG A 112 1.91 7.27 10.21
CA ARG A 112 0.63 8.00 10.11
C ARG A 112 0.83 9.44 9.65
N HIS A 113 1.80 10.14 10.23
CA HIS A 113 2.16 11.50 9.83
C HIS A 113 2.60 11.56 8.36
N ALA A 114 3.46 10.64 7.91
CA ALA A 114 3.85 10.56 6.50
C ALA A 114 2.66 10.26 5.57
N ALA A 115 1.72 9.44 6.05
CA ALA A 115 0.46 9.14 5.37
C ALA A 115 -0.56 10.29 5.47
N GLY A 116 -0.31 11.38 6.21
CA GLY A 116 -1.27 12.47 6.40
C GLY A 116 -2.53 12.08 7.18
N LEU A 117 -2.39 11.14 8.12
CA LEU A 117 -3.46 10.56 8.96
C LEU A 117 -3.24 10.82 10.45
#